data_AF-A0A093UPD8-F1
#
_entry.id   AF-A0A093UPD8-F1
#
_cell.length_a   1.000
_cell.length_b   1.000
_cell.length_c   1.000
_cell.angle_alpha   90.00
_cell.angle_beta   90.00
_cell.angle_gamma   90.00
#
_symmetry.space_group_name_H-M   'P 1'
#
loop_
_entity.id
_entity.type
_entity.pdbx_description
1 polymer ?
#
loop_
_entity_poly.entity_id
_entity_poly.type
_entity_poly.pdbx_seq_one_letter_code
_entity_poly.pdbx_strand_id
1 'polypeptide(L)'
;MSNRYLPHDSIAGDTKAGTLIATDRFGNKYYENMEELPLRTRWVDYKEKEFDAAQIEPGWHAWLAYMVDAPPTADKLLRTGVRPWELPEHRSNLTMSRGAYKPYST
;
A
#
# COMPACT_ATOMS: atom_id res chain seq x y z
N MET A 1 22.61 -22.87 -2.80
CA MET A 1 21.98 -21.54 -2.67
C MET A 1 20.58 -21.78 -2.12
N SER A 2 20.35 -21.43 -0.84
CA SER A 2 19.11 -21.77 -0.13
C SER A 2 18.05 -20.71 -0.41
N ASN A 3 17.07 -21.04 -1.25
CA ASN A 3 15.82 -20.27 -1.34
C ASN A 3 15.07 -20.49 -0.03
N ARG A 4 15.20 -19.52 0.89
CA ARG A 4 14.37 -19.48 2.09
C ARG A 4 12.95 -19.11 1.65
N TYR A 5 12.11 -20.12 1.52
CA TYR A 5 10.66 -19.96 1.58
C TYR A 5 10.32 -19.49 3.00
N LEU A 6 10.14 -18.19 3.18
CA LEU A 6 9.45 -17.69 4.36
C LEU A 6 7.97 -18.06 4.18
N PRO A 7 7.32 -18.72 5.15
CA PRO A 7 5.89 -18.93 5.09
C PRO A 7 5.23 -17.55 5.04
N HIS A 8 4.73 -17.16 3.87
CA HIS A 8 3.96 -15.94 3.72
C HIS A 8 2.71 -16.15 4.57
N ASP A 9 2.52 -15.29 5.57
CA ASP A 9 1.37 -15.36 6.47
C ASP A 9 0.09 -15.37 5.62
N SER A 10 -0.80 -16.31 5.92
CA SER A 10 -1.88 -16.81 5.06
C SER A 10 -3.03 -15.82 4.80
N ILE A 11 -2.78 -14.53 4.94
CA ILE A 11 -3.75 -13.44 4.86
C ILE A 11 -4.17 -13.18 3.41
N ALA A 12 -3.22 -13.21 2.45
CA ALA A 12 -3.50 -12.89 1.05
C ALA A 12 -4.18 -14.02 0.26
N GLY A 13 -4.27 -15.24 0.81
CA GLY A 13 -4.85 -16.41 0.14
C GLY A 13 -4.10 -16.90 -1.12
N ASP A 14 -2.98 -16.26 -1.46
CA ASP A 14 -2.16 -16.53 -2.65
C ASP A 14 -0.69 -16.67 -2.24
N THR A 15 0.00 -17.69 -2.76
CA THR A 15 1.43 -17.91 -2.48
C THR A 15 2.24 -17.21 -3.56
N LYS A 16 2.71 -16.00 -3.25
CA LYS A 16 3.57 -15.23 -4.14
C LYS A 16 4.99 -15.09 -3.58
N ALA A 17 5.95 -14.97 -4.49
CA ALA A 17 7.33 -14.62 -4.17
C ALA A 17 7.73 -13.40 -5.00
N GLY A 18 8.30 -12.40 -4.35
CA GLY A 18 8.70 -11.15 -5.00
C GLY A 18 9.75 -10.39 -4.20
N THR A 19 10.30 -9.37 -4.83
CA THR A 19 11.29 -8.48 -4.20
C THR A 19 10.58 -7.45 -3.34
N LEU A 20 11.00 -7.29 -2.09
CA LEU A 20 10.51 -6.23 -1.21
C LEU A 20 11.02 -4.88 -1.73
N ILE A 21 10.11 -4.02 -2.18
CA ILE A 21 10.42 -2.68 -2.68
C ILE A 21 10.55 -1.70 -1.52
N ALA A 22 9.56 -1.67 -0.63
CA ALA A 22 9.62 -0.88 0.59
C ALA A 22 8.51 -1.27 1.58
N THR A 23 8.57 -0.62 2.73
CA THR A 23 7.53 -0.63 3.76
C THR A 23 7.03 0.81 3.95
N ASP A 24 5.72 1.01 3.98
CA ASP A 24 5.14 2.32 4.31
C ASP A 24 5.21 2.62 5.82
N ARG A 25 4.72 3.81 6.19
CA ARG A 25 4.72 4.27 7.58
C ARG A 25 3.75 3.50 8.47
N PHE A 26 2.70 2.92 7.89
CA PHE A 26 1.73 2.07 8.59
C PHE A 26 2.25 0.64 8.78
N GLY A 27 3.30 0.26 8.06
CA GLY A 27 3.96 -1.03 8.12
C GLY A 27 3.51 -2.00 7.04
N ASN A 28 2.71 -1.55 6.05
CA ASN A 28 2.38 -2.37 4.89
C ASN A 28 3.61 -2.51 4.01
N LYS A 29 3.81 -3.72 3.48
CA LYS A 29 4.99 -4.07 2.67
C LYS A 29 4.58 -4.20 1.21
N TYR A 30 5.37 -3.63 0.32
CA TYR A 30 5.10 -3.60 -1.11
C TYR A 30 6.13 -4.47 -1.84
N TYR A 31 5.64 -5.33 -2.72
CA TYR A 31 6.45 -6.30 -3.45
C TYR A 31 6.24 -6.19 -4.95
N GLU A 32 7.29 -6.54 -5.70
CA GLU A 32 7.25 -6.63 -7.15
C GLU A 32 7.92 -7.93 -7.65
N ASN A 33 7.31 -8.55 -8.66
CA ASN A 33 7.85 -9.66 -9.42
C ASN A 33 7.41 -9.56 -10.90
N MET A 34 8.36 -9.36 -11.82
CA MET A 34 8.11 -9.23 -13.26
C MET A 34 7.90 -10.58 -13.98
N GLU A 35 8.13 -11.71 -13.31
CA GLU A 35 7.90 -13.05 -13.85
C GLU A 35 6.43 -13.50 -13.74
N GLU A 36 5.61 -12.74 -13.02
CA GLU A 36 4.17 -12.97 -12.86
C GLU A 36 3.35 -12.49 -14.06
N LEU A 37 2.10 -12.94 -14.12
CA LEU A 37 1.15 -12.46 -15.13
C LEU A 37 0.95 -10.93 -15.05
N PRO A 38 0.68 -10.25 -16.18
CA PRO A 38 0.34 -8.83 -16.18
C PRO A 38 -0.74 -8.50 -15.15
N LEU A 39 -0.59 -7.35 -14.49
CA LEU A 39 -1.42 -6.86 -13.37
C LEU A 39 -1.28 -7.64 -12.04
N ARG A 40 -0.58 -8.78 -12.01
CA ARG A 40 -0.26 -9.52 -10.76
C ARG A 40 1.18 -9.35 -10.30
N THR A 41 1.97 -8.55 -11.02
CA THR A 41 3.40 -8.33 -10.76
C THR A 41 3.66 -7.49 -9.51
N ARG A 42 2.71 -6.63 -9.11
CA ARG A 42 2.80 -5.82 -7.88
C ARG A 42 1.73 -6.22 -6.88
N TRP A 43 2.07 -6.28 -5.59
CA TRP A 43 1.10 -6.52 -4.52
C TRP A 43 1.55 -5.89 -3.20
N VAL A 44 0.60 -5.79 -2.28
CA VAL A 44 0.80 -5.32 -0.92
C VAL A 44 0.51 -6.43 0.07
N ASP A 45 1.31 -6.50 1.11
CA ASP A 45 1.09 -7.30 2.31
C ASP A 45 0.76 -6.32 3.45
N TYR A 46 -0.49 -6.34 3.88
CA TYR A 46 -0.96 -5.45 4.94
C TYR A 46 -0.39 -5.89 6.27
N LYS A 47 -0.05 -4.93 7.12
CA LYS A 47 0.38 -5.24 8.49
C LYS A 47 -0.78 -5.78 9.33
N GLU A 48 -1.96 -5.20 9.17
CA GLU A 48 -3.14 -5.55 9.95
C GLU A 48 -3.89 -6.72 9.32
N LYS A 49 -4.43 -7.61 10.17
CA LYS A 49 -5.23 -8.75 9.71
C LYS A 49 -6.59 -8.32 9.16
N GLU A 50 -7.17 -7.28 9.74
CA GLU A 50 -8.37 -6.59 9.22
C GLU A 50 -7.92 -5.51 8.25
N PHE A 51 -7.60 -5.93 7.03
CA PHE A 51 -7.08 -5.06 5.99
C PHE A 51 -8.20 -4.40 5.19
N ASP A 52 -7.95 -3.17 4.74
CA ASP A 52 -8.80 -2.42 3.82
C ASP A 52 -7.93 -1.76 2.76
N ALA A 53 -8.39 -1.74 1.50
CA ALA A 53 -7.72 -1.05 0.41
C ALA A 53 -7.49 0.44 0.71
N ALA A 54 -8.36 1.04 1.53
CA ALA A 54 -8.20 2.42 1.96
C ALA A 54 -7.04 2.66 2.95
N GLN A 55 -6.33 1.62 3.43
CA GLN A 55 -5.16 1.78 4.31
C GLN A 55 -3.87 2.10 3.55
N ILE A 56 -3.85 1.92 2.22
CA ILE A 56 -2.70 2.20 1.37
C ILE A 56 -2.52 3.72 1.24
N GLU A 57 -1.30 4.22 1.44
CA GLU A 57 -1.01 5.64 1.20
C GLU A 57 -1.21 6.02 -0.28
N PRO A 58 -1.59 7.27 -0.60
CA PRO A 58 -1.92 7.67 -1.98
C PRO A 58 -0.82 7.42 -3.00
N GLY A 59 0.45 7.66 -2.64
CA GLY A 59 1.60 7.41 -3.53
C GLY A 59 1.80 5.92 -3.83
N TRP A 60 1.60 5.06 -2.81
CA TRP A 60 1.67 3.62 -2.95
C TRP A 60 0.50 3.05 -3.75
N HIS A 61 -0.69 3.62 -3.57
CA HIS A 61 -1.87 3.28 -4.36
C HIS A 61 -1.65 3.57 -5.85
N ALA A 62 -1.00 4.70 -6.18
CA ALA A 62 -0.66 5.03 -7.56
C ALA A 62 0.31 4.03 -8.20
N TRP A 63 1.32 3.60 -7.44
CA TRP A 63 2.30 2.63 -7.91
C TRP A 63 1.69 1.22 -8.09
N LEU A 64 0.85 0.78 -7.15
CA LEU A 64 0.13 -0.50 -7.26
C LEU A 64 -0.85 -0.54 -8.43
N ALA A 65 -1.51 0.58 -8.71
CA ALA A 65 -2.45 0.71 -9.82
C ALA A 65 -1.77 0.91 -11.19
N TYR A 66 -0.44 0.80 -11.28
CA TYR A 66 0.35 1.06 -12.49
C TYR A 66 0.14 2.47 -13.08
N MET A 67 -0.27 3.45 -12.26
CA MET A 67 -0.35 4.85 -12.70
C MET A 67 1.03 5.48 -12.82
N VAL A 68 1.99 4.98 -12.04
CA VAL A 68 3.39 5.41 -12.02
C VAL A 68 4.31 4.19 -12.02
N ASP A 69 5.44 4.32 -12.71
CA ASP A 69 6.47 3.27 -12.74
C ASP A 69 7.34 3.28 -11.49
N ALA A 70 7.70 4.48 -11.03
CA ALA A 70 8.56 4.65 -9.86
C ALA A 70 7.76 4.57 -8.55
N PRO A 71 8.26 3.85 -7.53
CA PRO A 71 7.64 3.86 -6.21
C PRO A 71 7.82 5.23 -5.53
N PRO A 72 6.97 5.58 -4.55
CA PRO A 72 7.04 6.86 -3.83
C PRO A 72 8.33 7.04 -3.01
N THR A 73 9.11 5.99 -2.80
CA THR A 73 10.46 6.07 -2.22
C THR A 73 11.50 6.62 -3.19
N ALA A 74 11.30 6.43 -4.50
CA ALA A 74 12.19 6.91 -5.55
C ALA A 74 11.77 8.30 -6.08
N ASP A 75 10.47 8.55 -6.19
CA ASP A 75 9.95 9.83 -6.68
C ASP A 75 9.66 10.81 -5.54
N LYS A 76 10.37 11.94 -5.54
CA LYS A 76 10.20 13.02 -4.56
C LYS A 76 8.82 13.67 -4.62
N LEU A 77 8.16 13.67 -5.78
CA LEU A 77 6.84 14.28 -5.96
C LEU A 77 5.71 13.46 -5.32
N LEU A 78 5.92 12.15 -5.18
CA LEU A 78 4.96 11.22 -4.58
C LEU A 78 5.12 11.09 -3.05
N ARG A 79 6.13 11.75 -2.49
CA ARG A 79 6.35 11.76 -1.04
C ARG A 79 5.35 12.69 -0.35
N THR A 80 4.71 12.18 0.71
CA THR A 80 3.75 12.94 1.53
C THR A 80 4.43 14.08 2.31
N GLY A 81 3.67 15.15 2.57
CA GLY A 81 4.11 16.26 3.43
C GLY A 81 4.97 17.30 2.72
N VAL A 82 4.98 17.32 1.38
CA VAL A 82 5.67 18.35 0.59
C VAL A 82 4.87 19.66 0.58
N ARG A 83 3.54 19.56 0.63
CA ARG A 83 2.63 20.72 0.51
C ARG A 83 2.14 21.16 1.90
N PRO A 84 2.05 22.47 2.19
CA PRO A 84 1.72 22.94 3.53
C PRO A 84 0.28 22.66 3.97
N TRP A 85 -0.64 22.42 3.02
CA TRP A 85 -2.03 22.06 3.29
C TRP A 85 -2.29 20.55 3.29
N GLU A 86 -1.28 19.75 2.95
CA GLU A 86 -1.42 18.30 2.90
C GLU A 86 -1.38 17.73 4.31
N LEU A 87 -2.22 16.73 4.57
CA LEU A 87 -2.20 16.03 5.84
C LEU A 87 -0.84 15.32 5.99
N PRO A 88 -0.22 15.36 7.19
CA PRO A 88 1.07 14.72 7.41
C PRO A 88 1.00 13.18 7.34
N GLU A 89 -0.20 12.62 7.55
CA GLU A 89 -0.46 11.19 7.59
C GLU A 89 -1.73 10.87 6.81
N HIS A 90 -1.70 9.73 6.13
CA HIS A 90 -2.86 9.18 5.45
C HIS A 90 -3.95 8.79 6.46
N ARG A 91 -5.20 9.05 6.12
CA ARG A 91 -6.36 8.68 6.94
C ARG A 91 -7.15 7.64 6.17
N SER A 92 -7.24 6.43 6.74
CA SER A 92 -8.05 5.36 6.18
C SER A 92 -9.54 5.70 6.19
N ASN A 93 -10.33 4.88 5.49
CA ASN A 93 -11.77 5.04 5.44
C ASN A 93 -12.38 4.85 6.84
N LEU A 94 -13.20 5.83 7.26
CA LEU A 94 -13.90 5.83 8.55
C LEU A 94 -15.38 5.46 8.42
N THR A 95 -15.82 4.95 7.26
CA THR A 95 -17.20 4.51 7.04
C THR A 95 -17.63 3.50 8.12
N MET A 96 -18.88 3.60 8.58
CA MET A 96 -19.45 2.74 9.63
C MET A 96 -18.73 2.81 11.00
N SER A 97 -17.80 3.75 11.18
CA SER A 97 -17.15 4.04 12.46
C SER A 97 -17.75 5.26 13.14
N ARG A 98 -17.34 5.53 14.39
CA ARG A 98 -17.70 6.77 15.10
C ARG A 98 -17.18 8.04 14.41
N GLY A 99 -16.11 7.92 13.61
CA GLY A 99 -15.50 9.01 12.85
C GLY A 99 -16.05 9.18 11.44
N ALA A 100 -17.14 8.49 11.07
CA ALA A 100 -17.75 8.63 9.76
C ALA A 100 -18.20 10.08 9.50
N TYR A 101 -18.00 10.54 8.27
CA TYR A 101 -18.46 11.86 7.84
C TYR A 101 -20.00 11.96 7.99
N LYS A 102 -20.45 13.05 8.62
CA LYS A 102 -21.87 13.37 8.78
C LYS A 102 -22.15 14.68 8.06
N PRO A 103 -23.03 14.70 7.05
CA PRO A 103 -23.35 15.92 6.33
C PRO A 103 -24.06 16.93 7.25
N TYR A 104 -23.77 18.20 7.05
CA TYR A 104 -24.43 19.34 7.69
C TYR A 104 -24.49 20.51 6.69
N SER A 105 -25.36 21.49 6.91
CA SER A 105 -25.39 22.71 6.10
C SER A 105 -24.22 23.61 6.54
N THR A 106 -23.35 23.93 5.59
CA THR A 106 -22.17 24.80 5.78
C THR A 106 -22.52 26.27 5.63
#